data_AF-A0A2V6TJ46-F1
#
_entry.id   AF-A0A2V6TJ46-F1
#
_cell.length_a   1.000
_cell.length_b   1.000
_cell.length_c   1.000
_cell.angle_alpha   90.00
_cell.angle_beta   90.00
_cell.angle_gamma   90.00
#
_symmetry.space_group_name_H-M   'P 1'
#
loop_
_entity.id
_entity.type
_entity.pdbx_description
1 polymer ?
#
loop_
_entity_poly.entity_id
_entity_poly.type
_entity_poly.pdbx_seq_one_letter_code
_entity_poly.pdbx_strand_id
1 'polypeptide(L)'
;MGRLLLVWVHVTAAVVWAGGLLYASHLVLPGLARGERSYAGLLRRGRVISAAALGLLVVTGLLNWALLGLRSYWLMGKILLILVLVPLAVQRDFGLLPRALGEIERGREPRASLSGVRALDRAVVLLALVVLFLAVGVARGR
;
A
#
# COMPACT_ATOMS: atom_id res chain seq x y z
N MET A 1 -4.59 15.19 -23.94
CA MET A 1 -4.81 15.61 -22.54
C MET A 1 -5.23 14.44 -21.62
N GLY A 2 -6.33 13.72 -21.92
CA GLY A 2 -6.90 12.72 -21.00
C GLY A 2 -5.96 11.58 -20.58
N ARG A 3 -5.14 11.04 -21.49
CA ARG A 3 -4.18 9.97 -21.16
C ARG A 3 -3.07 10.42 -20.20
N LEU A 4 -2.56 11.65 -20.38
CA LEU A 4 -1.50 12.18 -19.51
C LEU A 4 -2.02 12.41 -18.09
N LEU A 5 -3.25 12.96 -17.98
CA LEU A 5 -3.97 13.10 -16.71
C LEU A 5 -4.17 11.74 -16.02
N LEU A 6 -4.62 10.72 -16.75
CA LEU A 6 -4.84 9.37 -16.22
C LEU A 6 -3.54 8.77 -15.64
N VAL A 7 -2.43 8.88 -16.36
CA VAL A 7 -1.11 8.43 -15.91
C VAL A 7 -0.64 9.24 -14.71
N TRP A 8 -0.81 10.56 -14.74
CA TRP A 8 -0.44 11.45 -13.64
C TRP A 8 -1.19 11.11 -12.35
N VAL A 9 -2.51 10.89 -12.43
CA VAL A 9 -3.33 10.45 -11.27
C VAL A 9 -2.86 9.08 -10.76
N HIS A 10 -2.60 8.13 -11.67
CA HIS A 10 -2.12 6.79 -11.29
C HIS A 10 -0.79 6.86 -10.52
N VAL A 11 0.18 7.60 -11.05
CA VAL A 11 1.50 7.76 -10.42
C VAL A 11 1.38 8.52 -9.09
N THR A 12 0.53 9.55 -9.02
CA THR A 12 0.32 10.31 -7.78
C THR A 12 -0.30 9.42 -6.70
N ALA A 13 -1.31 8.63 -7.05
CA ALA A 13 -1.90 7.65 -6.13
C ALA A 13 -0.87 6.60 -5.68
N ALA A 14 0.01 6.15 -6.58
CA ALA A 14 1.11 5.24 -6.25
C ALA A 14 2.07 5.83 -5.21
N VAL A 15 2.49 7.08 -5.42
CA VAL A 15 3.42 7.78 -4.51
C VAL A 15 2.77 8.02 -3.15
N VAL A 16 1.51 8.47 -3.12
CA VAL A 16 0.77 8.69 -1.86
C VAL A 16 0.62 7.38 -1.08
N TRP A 17 0.25 6.30 -1.76
CA TRP A 17 0.07 5.00 -1.11
C TRP A 17 1.39 4.43 -0.59
N ALA A 18 2.41 4.36 -1.45
CA ALA A 18 3.72 3.80 -1.07
C ALA A 18 4.41 4.66 -0.01
N GLY A 19 4.39 5.98 -0.15
CA GLY A 19 4.93 6.91 0.83
C GLY A 19 4.21 6.83 2.17
N GLY A 20 2.88 6.74 2.16
CA GLY A 20 2.08 6.54 3.37
C GLY A 20 2.39 5.22 4.08
N LEU A 21 2.58 4.14 3.33
CA LEU A 21 2.98 2.84 3.87
C LEU A 21 4.39 2.88 4.50
N LEU A 22 5.35 3.52 3.83
CA LEU A 22 6.70 3.70 4.36
C LEU A 22 6.70 4.56 5.63
N TYR A 23 5.98 5.68 5.61
CA TYR A 23 5.79 6.56 6.78
C TYR A 23 5.17 5.80 7.96
N ALA A 24 4.10 5.05 7.70
CA ALA A 24 3.42 4.29 8.74
C ALA A 24 4.32 3.20 9.33
N SER A 25 5.03 2.44 8.48
CA SER A 25 5.86 1.31 8.89
C SER A 25 7.15 1.70 9.62
N HIS A 26 7.77 2.84 9.26
CA HIS A 26 9.07 3.25 9.80
C HIS A 26 8.97 4.26 10.94
N LEU A 27 7.90 5.08 10.99
CA LEU A 27 7.76 6.14 12.00
C LEU A 27 6.59 5.87 12.93
N VAL A 28 5.38 5.74 12.38
CA VAL A 28 4.13 5.74 13.15
C VAL A 28 3.96 4.45 13.97
N LEU A 29 4.14 3.29 13.35
CA LEU A 29 4.03 1.98 14.00
C LEU A 29 5.09 1.78 15.09
N PRO A 30 6.38 2.09 14.84
CA PRO A 30 7.41 2.02 15.89
C PRO A 30 7.20 3.02 17.02
N GLY A 31 6.65 4.20 16.75
CA GLY A 31 6.25 5.17 17.78
C GLY A 31 5.13 4.61 18.65
N LEU A 32 4.05 4.13 18.03
CA LEU A 32 2.92 3.54 18.75
C LEU A 32 3.33 2.30 19.56
N ALA A 33 4.23 1.46 19.01
CA ALA A 33 4.76 0.29 19.70
C ALA A 33 5.61 0.66 20.94
N ARG A 34 6.16 1.88 21.00
CA ARG A 34 6.87 2.45 22.15
C ARG A 34 5.94 3.13 23.17
N GLY A 35 4.63 3.15 22.92
CA GLY A 35 3.62 3.68 23.85
C GLY A 35 3.10 5.07 23.49
N GLU A 36 3.57 5.69 22.40
CA GLU A 36 3.12 7.00 21.93
C GLU A 36 1.71 6.91 21.32
N ARG A 37 0.68 7.03 22.16
CA ARG A 37 -0.73 6.83 21.75
C ARG A 37 -1.24 7.87 20.75
N SER A 38 -0.60 9.03 20.66
CA SER A 38 -0.92 10.09 19.68
C SER A 38 -0.86 9.59 18.22
N TYR A 39 0.00 8.61 17.93
CA TYR A 39 0.13 7.99 16.61
C TYR A 39 -1.08 7.12 16.20
N ALA A 40 -1.92 6.68 17.15
CA ALA A 40 -3.10 5.87 16.82
C ALA A 40 -4.12 6.65 15.95
N GLY A 41 -4.25 7.95 16.19
CA GLY A 41 -5.09 8.83 15.36
C GLY A 41 -4.57 8.96 13.93
N LEU A 42 -3.24 9.04 13.78
CA LEU A 42 -2.58 9.11 12.48
C LEU A 42 -2.77 7.81 11.68
N LEU A 43 -2.72 6.64 12.32
CA LEU A 43 -2.99 5.36 11.64
C LEU A 43 -4.44 5.25 11.15
N ARG A 44 -5.42 5.75 11.91
CA ARG A 44 -6.83 5.77 11.48
C ARG A 44 -7.06 6.65 10.25
N ARG A 45 -6.49 7.86 10.26
CA ARG A 45 -6.57 8.79 9.11
C ARG A 45 -5.81 8.24 7.91
N GLY A 46 -4.59 7.75 8.15
CA GLY A 46 -3.74 7.15 7.13
C GLY A 46 -4.41 5.98 6.41
N ARG A 47 -5.21 5.17 7.13
CA ARG A 47 -6.02 4.10 6.52
C ARG A 47 -7.02 4.61 5.48
N VAL A 48 -7.74 5.70 5.77
CA VAL A 48 -8.72 6.26 4.84
C VAL A 48 -8.01 6.77 3.57
N ILE A 49 -6.88 7.45 3.75
CA ILE A 49 -6.05 7.94 2.65
C ILE A 49 -5.48 6.77 1.83
N SER A 50 -4.97 5.74 2.49
CA SER A 50 -4.45 4.51 1.87
C SER A 50 -5.53 3.81 1.04
N ALA A 51 -6.73 3.65 1.58
CA ALA A 51 -7.86 3.05 0.88
C ALA A 51 -8.28 3.85 -0.37
N ALA A 52 -8.34 5.18 -0.26
CA ALA A 52 -8.64 6.05 -1.39
C ALA A 52 -7.55 5.96 -2.48
N ALA A 53 -6.28 5.97 -2.09
CA ALA A 53 -5.15 5.84 -3.01
C ALA A 53 -5.12 4.47 -3.70
N LEU A 54 -5.38 3.38 -2.97
CA LEU A 54 -5.54 2.04 -3.54
C LEU A 54 -6.71 1.97 -4.52
N GLY A 55 -7.86 2.54 -4.18
CA GLY A 55 -9.01 2.61 -5.07
C GLY A 55 -8.66 3.33 -6.38
N LEU A 56 -7.99 4.48 -6.29
CA LEU A 56 -7.50 5.21 -7.46
C LEU A 56 -6.50 4.38 -8.28
N LEU A 57 -5.55 3.69 -7.64
CA LEU A 57 -4.59 2.81 -8.31
C LEU A 57 -5.26 1.69 -9.09
N VAL A 58 -6.26 1.04 -8.49
CA VAL A 58 -7.03 -0.02 -9.14
C VAL A 58 -7.79 0.53 -10.34
N VAL A 59 -8.58 1.59 -10.14
CA VAL A 59 -9.40 2.18 -11.22
C VAL A 59 -8.54 2.69 -12.36
N THR A 60 -7.53 3.51 -12.05
CA THR A 60 -6.64 4.07 -13.09
C THR A 60 -5.73 3.00 -13.72
N GLY A 61 -5.38 1.95 -12.99
CA GLY A 61 -4.66 0.80 -13.52
C GLY A 61 -5.48 0.02 -14.54
N LEU A 62 -6.76 -0.26 -14.23
CA LEU A 62 -7.70 -0.92 -15.14
C LEU A 62 -7.98 -0.07 -16.38
N LEU A 63 -8.15 1.24 -16.23
CA LEU A 63 -8.36 2.16 -17.36
C LEU A 63 -7.11 2.24 -18.25
N ASN A 64 -5.92 2.35 -17.67
CA ASN A 64 -4.67 2.31 -18.44
C ASN A 64 -4.52 0.97 -19.19
N TRP A 65 -4.90 -0.13 -18.54
CA TRP A 65 -4.88 -1.46 -19.16
C TRP A 65 -5.83 -1.56 -20.34
N ALA A 66 -7.09 -1.12 -20.20
CA ALA A 66 -8.08 -1.12 -21.26
C ALA A 66 -7.63 -0.32 -22.49
N LEU A 67 -6.85 0.76 -22.28
CA LEU A 67 -6.32 1.61 -23.35
C LEU A 67 -5.06 1.06 -24.04
N LEU A 68 -4.24 0.27 -23.33
CA LEU A 68 -2.92 -0.20 -23.81
C LEU A 68 -2.93 -1.63 -24.37
N GLY A 69 -3.92 -2.44 -23.99
CA GLY A 69 -4.04 -3.84 -24.42
C GLY A 69 -2.97 -4.78 -23.85
N LEU A 70 -3.22 -6.09 -23.88
CA LEU A 70 -2.29 -7.13 -23.41
C LEU A 70 -1.26 -7.44 -24.52
N ARG A 71 -0.08 -6.83 -24.47
CA ARG A 71 0.97 -7.08 -25.48
C ARG A 71 2.27 -7.68 -24.96
N SER A 72 2.43 -7.88 -23.64
CA SER A 72 3.71 -8.29 -23.05
C SER A 72 3.57 -9.21 -21.84
N TYR A 73 4.39 -10.26 -21.78
CA TYR A 73 4.52 -11.16 -20.62
C TYR A 73 4.85 -10.41 -19.31
N TRP A 74 5.57 -9.29 -19.41
CA TRP A 74 5.88 -8.43 -18.28
C TRP A 74 4.65 -7.80 -17.63
N LEU A 75 3.62 -7.53 -18.44
CA LEU A 75 2.34 -6.99 -17.96
C LEU A 75 1.59 -8.03 -17.12
N MET A 76 1.69 -9.32 -17.49
CA MET A 76 1.06 -10.43 -16.78
C MET A 76 1.68 -10.65 -15.40
N GLY A 77 3.01 -10.57 -15.31
CA GLY A 77 3.72 -10.58 -14.01
C GLY A 77 3.31 -9.40 -13.12
N LYS A 78 3.21 -8.20 -13.68
CA LYS A 78 2.74 -7.02 -12.93
C LYS A 78 1.29 -7.19 -12.43
N ILE A 79 0.40 -7.76 -13.23
CA ILE A 79 -0.99 -8.04 -12.83
C ILE A 79 -1.03 -9.04 -11.67
N LEU A 80 -0.25 -10.13 -11.74
CA LEU A 80 -0.18 -11.11 -10.65
C LEU A 80 0.31 -10.46 -9.35
N LEU A 81 1.35 -9.63 -9.41
CA LEU A 81 1.83 -8.90 -8.24
C LEU A 81 0.76 -7.97 -7.66
N ILE A 82 -0.01 -7.27 -8.50
CA ILE A 82 -1.12 -6.41 -8.05
C ILE A 82 -2.23 -7.24 -7.40
N LEU A 83 -2.57 -8.39 -7.99
CA LEU A 83 -3.56 -9.33 -7.44
C LEU A 83 -3.17 -9.87 -6.07
N VAL A 84 -1.89 -9.93 -5.74
CA VAL A 84 -1.40 -10.29 -4.40
C VAL A 84 -1.33 -9.05 -3.50
N LEU A 85 -0.80 -7.94 -4.01
CA LEU A 85 -0.57 -6.70 -3.25
C LEU A 85 -1.88 -6.08 -2.72
N VAL A 86 -2.92 -6.01 -3.55
CA VAL A 86 -4.19 -5.36 -3.18
C VAL A 86 -4.88 -6.10 -2.03
N PRO A 87 -5.10 -7.43 -2.07
CA PRO A 87 -5.65 -8.16 -0.93
C PRO A 87 -4.82 -8.04 0.34
N LEU A 88 -3.47 -8.07 0.24
CA LEU A 88 -2.61 -7.88 1.40
C LEU A 88 -2.78 -6.47 2.01
N ALA A 89 -2.86 -5.44 1.17
CA ALA A 89 -3.08 -4.07 1.62
C ALA A 89 -4.47 -3.89 2.26
N VAL A 90 -5.50 -4.51 1.68
CA VAL A 90 -6.86 -4.53 2.24
C VAL A 90 -6.89 -5.27 3.58
N GLN A 91 -6.26 -6.45 3.67
CA GLN A 91 -6.17 -7.22 4.92
C GLN A 91 -5.42 -6.45 6.01
N ARG A 92 -4.37 -5.72 5.63
CA ARG A 92 -3.62 -4.84 6.53
C ARG A 92 -4.51 -3.73 7.08
N ASP A 93 -5.16 -2.99 6.20
CA ASP A 93 -5.91 -1.77 6.53
C ASP A 93 -7.24 -2.05 7.22
N PHE A 94 -7.98 -3.08 6.80
CA PHE A 94 -9.32 -3.38 7.31
C PHE A 94 -9.36 -4.56 8.28
N GLY A 95 -8.38 -5.46 8.24
CA GLY A 95 -8.30 -6.62 9.13
C GLY A 95 -7.38 -6.38 10.33
N LEU A 96 -6.08 -6.32 10.09
CA LEU A 96 -5.07 -6.35 11.15
C LEU A 96 -4.97 -5.05 11.93
N LEU A 97 -4.93 -3.90 11.24
CA LEU A 97 -4.71 -2.61 11.88
C LEU A 97 -5.83 -2.22 12.86
N PRO A 98 -7.13 -2.24 12.52
CA PRO A 98 -8.19 -1.94 13.48
C PRO A 98 -8.24 -2.93 14.64
N ARG A 99 -7.97 -4.22 14.41
CA ARG A 99 -7.88 -5.21 15.49
C ARG A 99 -6.75 -4.87 16.47
N ALA A 100 -5.56 -4.57 15.96
CA ALA A 100 -4.42 -4.17 16.77
C ALA A 100 -4.68 -2.88 17.56
N LEU A 101 -5.28 -1.88 16.93
CA LEU A 101 -5.66 -0.62 17.61
C LEU A 101 -6.70 -0.87 18.72
N GLY A 102 -7.70 -1.71 18.46
CA GLY A 102 -8.70 -2.05 19.47
C GLY A 102 -8.13 -2.88 20.63
N GLU A 103 -7.09 -3.68 20.42
CA GLU A 103 -6.38 -4.36 21.51
C GLU A 103 -5.59 -3.38 22.38
N ILE A 104 -4.93 -2.39 21.76
CA ILE A 104 -4.21 -1.32 22.46
C ILE A 104 -5.16 -0.47 23.30
N GLU A 105 -6.33 -0.14 22.76
CA GLU A 105 -7.38 0.58 23.50
C GLU A 105 -7.87 -0.20 24.73
N ARG A 106 -7.92 -1.53 24.65
CA ARG A 106 -8.24 -2.43 25.78
C ARG A 106 -7.09 -2.63 26.76
N GLY A 107 -5.97 -1.91 26.58
CA GLY A 107 -4.82 -1.95 27.49
C GLY A 107 -3.84 -3.09 27.24
N ARG A 108 -3.96 -3.84 26.13
CA ARG A 108 -2.92 -4.81 25.75
C ARG A 108 -1.63 -4.10 25.37
N GLU A 109 -0.52 -4.83 25.51
CA GLU A 109 0.81 -4.35 25.14
C GLU A 109 0.87 -3.98 23.63
N PRO A 110 1.16 -2.71 23.28
CA PRO A 110 1.16 -2.26 21.89
C PRO A 110 2.12 -3.00 20.98
N ARG A 111 3.28 -3.41 21.51
CA ARG A 111 4.30 -4.12 20.73
C ARG A 111 3.79 -5.48 20.25
N ALA A 112 3.12 -6.24 21.11
CA ALA A 112 2.57 -7.54 20.79
C ALA A 112 1.42 -7.41 19.78
N SER A 113 0.48 -6.49 20.01
CA SER A 113 -0.68 -6.26 19.13
C SER A 113 -0.29 -5.80 17.72
N LEU A 114 0.83 -5.08 17.55
CA LEU A 114 1.30 -4.58 16.25
C LEU A 114 2.27 -5.52 15.52
N SER A 115 2.61 -6.68 16.08
CA SER A 115 3.59 -7.62 15.49
C SER A 115 3.14 -8.12 14.11
N GLY A 116 1.89 -8.55 13.97
CA GLY A 116 1.31 -9.01 12.71
C GLY A 116 1.23 -7.90 11.64
N VAL A 117 0.87 -6.68 12.06
CA VAL A 117 0.85 -5.51 11.16
C VAL A 117 2.25 -5.21 10.62
N ARG A 118 3.28 -5.25 11.48
CA ARG A 118 4.67 -4.99 11.07
C ARG A 118 5.22 -6.06 10.12
N ALA A 119 4.89 -7.32 10.34
CA ALA A 119 5.30 -8.40 9.43
C ALA A 119 4.67 -8.23 8.05
N LEU A 120 3.37 -7.91 8.01
CA LEU A 120 2.66 -7.66 6.76
C LEU A 120 3.17 -6.40 6.04
N ASP A 121 3.40 -5.30 6.77
CA ASP A 121 3.94 -4.07 6.19
C ASP A 121 5.30 -4.32 5.51
N ARG A 122 6.18 -5.14 6.10
CA ARG A 122 7.46 -5.53 5.47
C ARG A 122 7.25 -6.31 4.17
N ALA A 123 6.34 -7.28 4.17
CA ALA A 123 6.01 -8.06 2.98
C ALA A 123 5.43 -7.17 1.87
N VAL A 124 4.53 -6.25 2.21
CA VAL A 124 3.91 -5.33 1.25
C VAL A 124 4.93 -4.32 0.71
N VAL A 125 5.82 -3.78 1.56
CA VAL A 125 6.91 -2.89 1.11
C VAL A 125 7.85 -3.62 0.18
N LEU A 126 8.27 -4.84 0.52
CA LEU A 126 9.13 -5.66 -0.35
C LEU A 126 8.45 -5.91 -1.70
N LEU A 127 7.16 -6.28 -1.68
CA LEU A 127 6.39 -6.51 -2.89
C LEU A 127 6.25 -5.24 -3.73
N ALA A 128 6.00 -4.09 -3.11
CA ALA A 128 5.94 -2.80 -3.79
C ALA A 128 7.29 -2.42 -4.45
N LEU A 129 8.41 -2.70 -3.78
CA LEU A 129 9.75 -2.51 -4.35
C LEU A 129 9.99 -3.43 -5.55
N VAL A 130 9.55 -4.69 -5.49
CA VAL A 130 9.62 -5.61 -6.64
C VAL A 130 8.78 -5.09 -7.80
N VAL A 131 7.55 -4.59 -7.56
CA VAL A 131 6.72 -3.97 -8.60
C VAL A 131 7.42 -2.78 -9.24
N LEU A 132 8.02 -1.91 -8.43
CA LEU A 132 8.76 -0.74 -8.93
C LEU A 132 9.99 -1.15 -9.74
N PHE A 133 10.77 -2.13 -9.26
CA PHE A 133 11.93 -2.66 -9.97
C PHE A 133 11.53 -3.23 -11.33
N LEU A 134 10.46 -4.04 -11.40
CA LEU A 134 9.94 -4.56 -12.65
C LEU A 134 9.45 -3.45 -13.58
N ALA A 135 8.81 -2.41 -13.05
CA ALA A 135 8.38 -1.26 -13.84
C ALA A 135 9.56 -0.49 -14.46
N VAL A 136 10.65 -0.31 -13.71
CA VAL A 136 11.87 0.34 -14.21
C VAL A 136 12.60 -0.55 -15.22
N GLY A 137 12.67 -1.86 -14.98
CA GLY A 137 13.26 -2.82 -15.91
C GLY A 137 12.56 -2.81 -17.27
N VAL A 138 11.22 -2.76 -17.26
CA VAL A 138 10.42 -2.60 -18.47
C VAL A 138 10.69 -1.25 -19.14
N ALA A 139 10.77 -0.15 -18.40
CA ALA A 139 11.05 1.17 -18.97
C ALA A 139 12.47 1.34 -19.54
N ARG A 140 13.46 0.56 -19.07
CA ARG A 140 14.86 0.63 -19.51
C ARG A 140 15.21 -0.31 -20.66
N GLY A 141 14.40 -1.31 -20.97
CA GLY A 141 14.74 -2.33 -21.95
C GLY A 141 13.52 -2.92 -22.66
N ARG A 142 13.03 -2.18 -23.66
CA ARG A 142 11.92 -2.44 -24.61
C ARG A 142 10.62 -1.71 -24.32
#